data_AF-A0A956KHD9-F1
#
_entry.id   AF-A0A956KHD9-F1
#
_cell.length_a   1.000
_cell.length_b   1.000
_cell.length_c   1.000
_cell.angle_alpha   90.00
_cell.angle_beta   90.00
_cell.angle_gamma   90.00
#
_symmetry.space_group_name_H-M   'P 1'
#
loop_
_entity.id
_entity.type
_entity.pdbx_description
1 polymer ?
#
loop_
_entity_poly.entity_id
_entity_poly.type
_entity_poly.pdbx_seq_one_letter_code
_entity_poly.pdbx_strand_id
1 'polypeptide(L)'
;SLYAREHFARARARLSDDGVFVQWLPLYQLSRDDLAAIVRAFLEVFPEHAHAFLGFYNVETPPLALVGSRVPVVVDPARVQSFGARPSATIVEARDLLAAHLLDGEGLARFVGDGPVHHDLDPRVLFSAPRVAYEDPPDLGARTLAALLEVRAPYPPSMVPGDDPALRAATERYAEAVDAYLRGELLGHADGPTAPVSAARLERYLAAYEREPGFPPARGALFRAAKNHPERAAAIYERMLERTPDEPRVYRAYAEHLRQRGDTPGLDRLLERARARRDAATL
;
A
#
# COMPACT_ATOMS: atom_id res chain seq x y z
N SER A 1 14.68 9.51 23.31
CA SER A 1 14.32 9.42 21.89
C SER A 1 13.09 8.53 21.74
N LEU A 2 12.16 8.82 20.83
CA LEU A 2 10.97 7.99 20.59
C LEU A 2 11.28 6.71 19.80
N TYR A 3 12.48 6.58 19.22
CA TYR A 3 12.87 5.42 18.43
C TYR A 3 13.88 4.51 19.13
N ALA A 4 14.25 4.82 20.38
CA ALA A 4 15.24 4.07 21.12
C ALA A 4 14.64 2.84 21.79
N ARG A 5 15.50 1.83 22.01
CA ARG A 5 15.15 0.59 22.72
C ARG A 5 14.48 0.88 24.08
N GLU A 6 14.98 1.87 24.82
CA GLU A 6 14.43 2.24 26.14
C GLU A 6 13.00 2.81 26.04
N HIS A 7 12.65 3.51 24.96
CA HIS A 7 11.28 3.96 24.71
C HIS A 7 10.36 2.76 24.45
N PHE A 8 10.76 1.86 23.54
CA PHE A 8 9.98 0.65 23.25
C PHE A 8 9.80 -0.22 24.49
N ALA A 9 10.85 -0.40 25.30
CA ALA A 9 10.76 -1.16 26.55
C ALA A 9 9.77 -0.55 27.55
N ARG A 10 9.77 0.79 27.68
CA ARG A 10 8.79 1.51 28.53
C ARG A 10 7.36 1.39 28.00
N ALA A 11 7.17 1.36 26.68
CA ALA A 11 5.88 1.14 26.05
C ALA A 11 5.39 -0.30 26.31
N ARG A 12 6.22 -1.32 26.02
CA ARG A 12 5.90 -2.74 26.28
C ARG A 12 5.53 -3.02 27.74
N ALA A 13 6.21 -2.37 28.69
CA ALA A 13 5.92 -2.52 30.12
C ALA A 13 4.56 -1.95 30.55
N ARG A 14 3.95 -1.09 29.73
CA ARG A 14 2.64 -0.46 29.99
C ARG A 14 1.49 -1.05 29.17
N LEU A 15 1.77 -2.00 28.27
CA LEU A 15 0.72 -2.70 27.52
C LEU A 15 -0.10 -3.59 28.46
N SER A 16 -1.41 -3.70 28.20
CA SER A 16 -2.21 -4.82 28.70
C SER A 16 -1.67 -6.13 28.13
N ASP A 17 -2.10 -7.26 28.68
CA ASP A 17 -1.63 -8.58 28.25
C ASP A 17 -1.88 -8.84 26.75
N ASP A 18 -3.01 -8.33 26.23
CA ASP A 18 -3.43 -8.37 24.83
C ASP A 18 -3.14 -7.07 24.05
N GLY A 19 -2.40 -6.15 24.67
CA GLY A 19 -2.15 -4.82 24.13
C GLY A 19 -1.20 -4.85 22.93
N VAL A 20 -1.49 -4.02 21.94
CA VAL A 20 -0.64 -3.83 20.75
C VAL A 20 -0.03 -2.44 20.78
N PHE A 21 1.28 -2.36 20.56
CA PHE A 21 2.00 -1.12 20.33
C PHE A 21 2.27 -0.93 18.84
N VAL A 22 2.10 0.30 18.35
CA VAL A 22 2.36 0.69 16.95
C VAL A 22 3.28 1.90 16.92
N GLN A 23 4.43 1.75 16.28
CA GLN A 23 5.38 2.83 16.01
C GLN A 23 5.43 3.15 14.52
N TRP A 24 5.03 4.37 14.16
CA TRP A 24 5.18 4.88 12.80
C TRP A 24 6.60 5.38 12.55
N LEU A 25 7.16 5.00 11.40
CA LEU A 25 8.47 5.41 10.91
C LEU A 25 8.32 6.10 9.53
N PRO A 26 8.75 7.37 9.40
CA PRO A 26 8.73 8.08 8.14
C PRO A 26 9.93 7.65 7.28
N LEU A 27 9.75 6.69 6.36
CA LEU A 27 10.87 6.14 5.57
C LEU A 27 11.60 7.20 4.73
N TYR A 28 10.93 8.29 4.39
CA TYR A 28 11.49 9.42 3.66
C TYR A 28 12.43 10.31 4.49
N GLN A 29 12.51 10.11 5.81
CA GLN A 29 13.38 10.87 6.72
C GLN A 29 14.46 10.00 7.39
N LEU A 30 14.52 8.71 7.06
CA LEU A 30 15.40 7.75 7.71
C LEU A 30 16.39 7.17 6.72
N SER A 31 17.68 7.29 7.02
CA SER A 31 18.69 6.52 6.28
C SER A 31 18.46 5.02 6.49
N ARG A 32 19.05 4.20 5.61
CA ARG A 32 19.00 2.75 5.77
C ARG A 32 19.57 2.30 7.12
N ASP A 33 20.66 2.92 7.55
CA ASP A 33 21.33 2.59 8.82
C ASP A 33 20.47 3.00 10.03
N ASP A 34 19.80 4.16 9.95
CA ASP A 34 18.87 4.61 11.00
C ASP A 34 17.68 3.68 11.10
N LEU A 35 17.04 3.35 9.98
CA LEU A 35 15.93 2.39 9.95
C LEU A 35 16.38 1.06 10.55
N ALA A 36 17.54 0.54 10.14
CA ALA A 36 18.06 -0.72 10.63
C ALA A 36 18.30 -0.69 12.15
N ALA A 37 18.89 0.39 12.67
CA ALA A 37 19.15 0.53 14.10
C ALA A 37 17.85 0.64 14.93
N ILE A 38 16.83 1.34 14.42
CA ILE A 38 15.52 1.45 15.06
C ILE A 38 14.79 0.11 15.04
N VAL A 39 14.77 -0.59 13.91
CA VAL A 39 14.12 -1.90 13.78
C VAL A 39 14.80 -2.92 14.70
N ARG A 40 16.14 -2.95 14.79
CA ARG A 40 16.85 -3.80 15.76
C ARG A 40 16.44 -3.49 17.20
N ALA A 41 16.39 -2.20 17.57
CA ALA A 41 15.92 -1.78 18.90
C ALA A 41 14.48 -2.24 19.20
N PHE A 42 13.62 -2.22 18.18
CA PHE A 42 12.25 -2.70 18.30
C PHE A 42 12.19 -4.22 18.50
N LEU A 43 12.95 -4.98 17.70
CA LEU A 43 13.00 -6.44 17.76
C LEU A 43 13.61 -6.97 19.06
N GLU A 44 14.57 -6.26 19.67
CA GLU A 44 15.07 -6.60 21.02
C GLU A 44 13.97 -6.53 22.09
N VAL A 45 12.97 -5.67 21.91
CA VAL A 45 11.88 -5.48 22.88
C VAL A 45 10.68 -6.37 22.56
N PHE A 46 10.38 -6.58 21.28
CA PHE A 46 9.27 -7.42 20.78
C PHE A 46 9.81 -8.58 19.91
N PRO A 47 10.51 -9.56 20.50
CA PRO A 47 11.21 -10.58 19.72
C PRO A 47 10.29 -11.61 19.03
N GLU A 48 9.10 -11.87 19.61
CA GLU A 48 8.24 -12.98 19.17
C GLU A 48 7.06 -12.54 18.30
N HIS A 49 6.54 -11.33 18.52
CA HIS A 49 5.30 -10.84 17.89
C HIS A 49 5.50 -9.44 17.35
N ALA A 50 6.49 -9.31 16.47
CA ALA A 50 6.78 -8.09 15.71
C ALA A 50 6.32 -8.24 14.25
N HIS A 51 5.76 -7.17 13.70
CA HIS A 51 5.31 -7.10 12.33
C HIS A 51 5.53 -5.70 11.76
N ALA A 52 5.66 -5.61 10.45
CA ALA A 52 5.72 -4.38 9.70
C ALA A 52 4.55 -4.28 8.74
N PHE A 53 3.89 -3.12 8.74
CA PHE A 53 2.80 -2.79 7.83
C PHE A 53 3.09 -1.48 7.11
N LEU A 54 2.59 -1.35 5.89
CA LEU A 54 2.53 -0.07 5.20
C LEU A 54 1.24 0.66 5.59
N GLY A 55 1.32 1.89 6.10
CA GLY A 55 0.13 2.62 6.56
C GLY A 55 -0.80 3.06 5.43
N PHE A 56 -0.24 3.51 4.32
CA PHE A 56 -0.95 3.83 3.10
C PHE A 56 -0.03 3.69 1.89
N TYR A 57 -0.61 3.45 0.72
CA TYR A 57 0.13 3.18 -0.52
C TYR A 57 0.68 4.46 -1.15
N ASN A 58 1.79 4.97 -0.60
CA ASN A 58 2.48 6.17 -1.07
C ASN A 58 4.00 5.91 -1.11
N VAL A 59 4.66 6.34 -2.19
CA VAL A 59 6.10 6.18 -2.39
C VAL A 59 6.91 7.45 -2.10
N GLU A 60 6.25 8.62 -2.06
CA GLU A 60 6.87 9.91 -1.72
C GLU A 60 7.13 10.00 -0.22
N THR A 61 6.12 9.67 0.59
CA THR A 61 6.20 9.68 2.06
C THR A 61 5.76 8.34 2.66
N PRO A 62 6.47 7.22 2.35
CA PRO A 62 6.01 5.90 2.77
C PRO A 62 6.03 5.76 4.30
N PRO A 63 4.88 5.47 4.94
CA PRO A 63 4.80 5.28 6.38
C PRO A 63 4.91 3.79 6.74
N LEU A 64 5.99 3.43 7.42
CA LEU A 64 6.16 2.07 7.95
C LEU A 64 5.63 2.01 9.39
N ALA A 65 4.68 1.13 9.66
CA ALA A 65 4.26 0.81 11.02
C ALA A 65 5.00 -0.42 11.52
N LEU A 66 5.78 -0.28 12.60
CA LEU A 66 6.24 -1.40 13.40
C LEU A 66 5.17 -1.72 14.45
N VAL A 67 4.68 -2.95 14.44
CA VAL A 67 3.59 -3.44 15.29
C VAL A 67 4.14 -4.52 16.20
N GLY A 68 3.95 -4.37 17.51
CA GLY A 68 4.55 -5.22 18.53
C GLY A 68 3.56 -5.58 19.63
N SER A 69 3.58 -6.83 20.07
CA SER A 69 2.69 -7.34 21.13
C SER A 69 3.42 -8.31 22.07
N ARG A 70 2.82 -8.59 23.23
CA ARG A 70 3.29 -9.63 24.18
C ARG A 70 2.72 -11.01 23.86
N VAL A 71 1.66 -11.05 23.05
CA VAL A 71 0.97 -12.26 22.58
C VAL A 71 0.74 -12.16 21.07
N PRO A 72 0.45 -13.27 20.36
CA PRO A 72 0.19 -13.21 18.93
C PRO A 72 -0.91 -12.20 18.58
N VAL A 73 -0.66 -11.35 17.59
CA VAL A 73 -1.66 -10.39 17.09
C VAL A 73 -2.59 -11.14 16.15
N VAL A 74 -3.85 -11.34 16.55
CA VAL A 74 -4.84 -12.03 15.73
C VAL A 74 -5.76 -11.03 15.04
N VAL A 75 -5.92 -11.17 13.72
CA VAL A 75 -6.87 -10.39 12.92
C VAL A 75 -8.20 -11.12 12.91
N ASP A 76 -9.23 -10.49 13.50
CA ASP A 76 -10.62 -10.93 13.42
C ASP A 76 -11.32 -10.23 12.24
N PRO A 77 -11.70 -10.96 11.17
CA PRO A 77 -12.36 -10.36 10.01
C PRO A 77 -13.67 -9.65 10.33
N ALA A 78 -14.47 -10.20 11.26
CA ALA A 78 -15.74 -9.59 11.65
C ALA A 78 -15.49 -8.27 12.40
N ARG A 79 -14.46 -8.23 13.26
CA ARG A 79 -14.06 -7.00 13.96
C ARG A 79 -13.54 -5.95 12.99
N VAL A 80 -12.71 -6.30 12.00
CA VAL A 80 -12.25 -5.35 10.98
C VAL A 80 -13.44 -4.76 10.23
N GLN A 81 -14.37 -5.62 9.79
CA GLN A 81 -15.57 -5.18 9.08
C GLN A 81 -16.47 -4.27 9.93
N SER A 82 -16.53 -4.50 11.25
CA SER A 82 -17.33 -3.69 12.18
C SER A 82 -16.90 -2.23 12.29
N PHE A 83 -15.65 -1.88 11.94
CA PHE A 83 -15.21 -0.48 11.90
C PHE A 83 -15.87 0.33 10.77
N GLY A 84 -16.42 -0.37 9.78
CA GLY A 84 -17.15 0.19 8.65
C GLY A 84 -16.25 0.93 7.65
N ALA A 85 -16.77 1.09 6.42
CA ALA A 85 -16.11 1.91 5.41
C ALA A 85 -16.24 3.39 5.79
N ARG A 86 -15.11 4.04 6.11
CA ARG A 86 -15.04 5.51 6.24
C ARG A 86 -14.64 6.11 4.89
N PRO A 87 -15.07 7.34 4.54
CA PRO A 87 -14.76 7.96 3.25
C PRO A 87 -13.26 8.04 2.92
N SER A 88 -12.39 7.96 3.92
CA SER A 88 -10.93 7.98 3.78
C SER A 88 -10.24 6.67 4.19
N ALA A 89 -11.00 5.62 4.51
CA ALA A 89 -10.40 4.35 4.93
C ALA A 89 -9.85 3.59 3.72
N THR A 90 -8.55 3.30 3.75
CA THR A 90 -7.87 2.39 2.82
C THR A 90 -8.02 0.92 3.22
N ILE A 91 -8.45 0.67 4.45
CA ILE A 91 -8.72 -0.65 5.03
C ILE A 91 -10.22 -0.71 5.33
N VAL A 92 -10.93 -1.55 4.60
CA VAL A 92 -12.37 -1.79 4.72
C VAL A 92 -12.63 -3.23 5.15
N GLU A 93 -11.79 -4.15 4.72
CA GLU A 93 -11.88 -5.59 4.99
C GLU A 93 -10.58 -6.12 5.59
N ALA A 94 -10.62 -7.30 6.22
CA ALA A 94 -9.41 -7.92 6.76
C ALA A 94 -8.34 -8.19 5.70
N ARG A 95 -8.74 -8.51 4.47
CA ARG A 95 -7.80 -8.69 3.35
C ARG A 95 -6.97 -7.43 3.09
N ASP A 96 -7.53 -6.23 3.28
CA ASP A 96 -6.83 -4.97 3.02
C ASP A 96 -5.73 -4.75 4.06
N LEU A 97 -6.05 -5.02 5.34
CA LEU A 97 -5.11 -4.96 6.45
C LEU A 97 -3.98 -5.99 6.29
N LEU A 98 -4.35 -7.24 6.01
CA LEU A 98 -3.38 -8.33 5.83
C LEU A 98 -2.51 -8.11 4.58
N ALA A 99 -3.08 -7.53 3.52
CA ALA A 99 -2.32 -7.15 2.36
C ALA A 99 -1.36 -6.00 2.69
N ALA A 100 -1.69 -5.07 3.59
CA ALA A 100 -0.74 -4.03 4.00
C ALA A 100 0.51 -4.57 4.75
N HIS A 101 0.52 -5.84 5.17
CA HIS A 101 1.68 -6.48 5.78
C HIS A 101 2.87 -6.53 4.82
N LEU A 102 4.04 -6.21 5.37
CA LEU A 102 5.33 -6.26 4.69
C LEU A 102 6.14 -7.47 5.16
N LEU A 103 6.45 -7.53 6.45
CA LEU A 103 7.37 -8.51 7.03
C LEU A 103 6.97 -8.81 8.48
N ASP A 104 7.17 -10.04 8.92
CA ASP A 104 7.16 -10.40 10.33
C ASP A 104 8.52 -10.11 10.99
N GLY A 105 8.67 -10.44 12.28
CA GLY A 105 9.88 -10.18 13.04
C GLY A 105 11.13 -10.85 12.44
N GLU A 106 10.99 -12.08 11.93
CA GLU A 106 12.10 -12.79 11.29
C GLU A 106 12.47 -12.15 9.94
N GLY A 107 11.47 -11.79 9.13
CA GLY A 107 11.66 -11.05 7.90
C GLY A 107 12.33 -9.69 8.13
N LEU A 108 11.91 -8.96 9.17
CA LEU A 108 12.53 -7.71 9.58
C LEU A 108 13.99 -7.90 10.02
N ALA A 109 14.28 -8.91 10.84
CA ALA A 109 15.63 -9.23 11.28
C ALA A 109 16.55 -9.53 10.07
N ARG A 110 16.10 -10.35 9.12
CA ARG A 110 16.82 -10.62 7.87
C ARG A 110 17.01 -9.36 7.02
N PHE A 111 15.99 -8.50 6.93
CA PHE A 111 16.04 -7.28 6.12
C PHE A 111 17.08 -6.28 6.64
N VAL A 112 17.18 -6.09 7.96
CA VAL A 112 18.08 -5.09 8.57
C VAL A 112 19.46 -5.64 8.90
N GLY A 113 19.59 -6.96 9.05
CA GLY A 113 20.83 -7.65 9.38
C GLY A 113 21.43 -7.22 10.73
N ASP A 114 22.65 -7.70 10.99
CA ASP A 114 23.40 -7.33 12.19
C ASP A 114 23.84 -5.87 12.17
N GLY A 115 24.06 -5.30 13.36
CA GLY A 115 24.58 -3.94 13.49
C GLY A 115 24.16 -3.26 14.78
N PRO A 116 24.44 -1.95 14.91
CA PRO A 116 24.15 -1.21 16.13
C PRO A 116 22.65 -1.09 16.36
N VAL A 117 22.28 -1.11 17.64
CA VAL A 117 20.93 -0.84 18.14
C VAL A 117 20.85 0.62 18.56
N HIS A 118 19.71 1.29 18.29
CA HIS A 118 19.53 2.68 18.69
C HIS A 118 19.12 2.77 20.18
N HIS A 119 19.93 3.48 20.97
CA HIS A 119 19.73 3.66 22.42
C HIS A 119 19.61 5.14 22.78
N ASP A 120 18.97 5.44 23.91
CA ASP A 120 18.91 6.82 24.43
C ASP A 120 20.31 7.38 24.77
N LEU A 121 21.25 6.52 25.20
CA LEU A 121 22.63 6.89 25.55
C LEU A 121 23.61 6.82 24.38
N ASP A 122 23.18 6.31 23.22
CA ASP A 122 23.90 6.36 21.95
C ASP A 122 22.91 6.84 20.86
N PRO A 123 22.51 8.13 20.88
CA PRO A 123 21.37 8.60 20.12
C PRO A 123 21.74 8.86 18.65
N ARG A 124 22.17 7.81 17.94
CA ARG A 124 22.61 7.84 16.53
C ARG A 124 21.66 8.61 15.63
N VAL A 125 20.37 8.28 15.72
CA VAL A 125 19.29 8.91 14.92
C VAL A 125 19.23 10.43 15.14
N LEU A 126 19.51 10.93 16.35
CA LEU A 126 19.50 12.37 16.65
C LEU A 126 20.59 13.11 15.87
N PHE A 127 21.72 12.46 15.60
CA PHE A 127 22.86 13.05 14.90
C PHE A 127 22.84 12.80 13.39
N SER A 128 22.31 11.66 12.95
CA SER A 128 22.19 11.32 11.52
C SER A 128 20.98 11.98 10.85
N ALA A 129 19.83 12.07 11.54
CA ALA A 129 18.61 12.61 10.94
C ALA A 129 18.75 14.07 10.45
N PRO A 130 19.41 15.00 11.17
CA PRO A 130 19.65 16.34 10.65
C PRO A 130 20.48 16.35 9.36
N ARG A 131 21.43 15.42 9.23
CA ARG A 131 22.25 15.29 8.01
C ARG A 131 21.42 14.77 6.85
N VAL A 132 20.61 13.72 7.07
CA VAL A 132 19.68 13.20 6.05
C VAL A 132 18.67 14.26 5.63
N ALA A 133 18.11 15.00 6.58
CA ALA A 133 17.19 16.10 6.29
C ALA A 133 17.85 17.25 5.52
N TYR A 134 19.15 17.48 5.73
CA TYR A 134 19.91 18.48 4.98
C TYR A 134 20.28 18.00 3.56
N GLU A 135 20.66 16.73 3.42
CA GLU A 135 20.95 16.11 2.13
C GLU A 135 19.68 15.94 1.27
N ASP A 136 18.51 15.82 1.92
CA ASP A 136 17.16 15.66 1.35
C ASP A 136 17.14 14.77 0.10
N PRO A 137 17.56 13.49 0.19
CA PRO A 137 17.66 12.64 -0.97
C PRO A 137 16.23 12.34 -1.46
N PRO A 138 15.85 12.79 -2.67
CA PRO A 138 14.44 12.82 -3.08
C PRO A 138 13.83 11.42 -3.18
N ASP A 139 14.65 10.37 -3.31
CA ASP A 139 14.25 8.98 -3.49
C ASP A 139 14.59 8.09 -2.28
N LEU A 140 14.95 8.66 -1.12
CA LEU A 140 15.32 7.87 0.07
C LEU A 140 14.19 6.91 0.51
N GLY A 141 12.98 7.44 0.68
CA GLY A 141 11.81 6.64 1.06
C GLY A 141 11.45 5.62 -0.03
N ALA A 142 11.48 6.04 -1.29
CA ALA A 142 11.19 5.20 -2.44
C ALA A 142 12.14 4.01 -2.57
N ARG A 143 13.46 4.21 -2.41
CA ARG A 143 14.46 3.13 -2.44
C ARG A 143 14.26 2.11 -1.31
N THR A 144 14.00 2.60 -0.10
CA THR A 144 13.75 1.73 1.05
C THR A 144 12.47 0.92 0.86
N LEU A 145 11.39 1.57 0.41
CA LEU A 145 10.15 0.88 0.08
C LEU A 145 10.37 -0.16 -1.02
N ALA A 146 11.08 0.18 -2.10
CA ALA A 146 11.40 -0.77 -3.16
C ALA A 146 12.10 -2.02 -2.61
N ALA A 147 13.10 -1.85 -1.74
CA ALA A 147 13.80 -2.96 -1.10
C ALA A 147 12.88 -3.82 -0.21
N LEU A 148 11.94 -3.20 0.53
CA LEU A 148 10.93 -3.94 1.31
C LEU A 148 9.97 -4.73 0.42
N LEU A 149 9.57 -4.17 -0.73
CA LEU A 149 8.69 -4.85 -1.70
C LEU A 149 9.33 -6.06 -2.38
N GLU A 150 10.68 -6.15 -2.43
CA GLU A 150 11.38 -7.34 -2.96
C GLU A 150 11.27 -8.56 -2.03
N VAL A 151 11.17 -8.33 -0.73
CA VAL A 151 11.12 -9.39 0.29
C VAL A 151 9.77 -9.50 0.98
N ARG A 152 8.78 -8.74 0.50
CA ARG A 152 7.45 -8.65 1.09
C ARG A 152 6.79 -10.03 1.17
N ALA A 153 6.27 -10.35 2.35
CA ALA A 153 5.46 -11.53 2.61
C ALA A 153 4.03 -11.06 2.98
N PRO A 154 3.13 -10.93 1.99
CA PRO A 154 1.73 -10.62 2.30
C PRO A 154 1.08 -11.82 2.98
N TYR A 155 0.09 -11.58 3.84
CA TYR A 155 -0.60 -12.61 4.63
C TYR A 155 0.32 -13.34 5.65
N PRO A 156 0.50 -12.78 6.87
CA PRO A 156 1.18 -13.49 7.96
C PRO A 156 0.28 -14.58 8.57
N PRO A 157 0.59 -15.89 8.44
CA PRO A 157 -0.29 -16.97 8.93
C PRO A 157 -0.49 -16.92 10.45
N SER A 158 0.49 -16.42 11.19
CA SER A 158 0.41 -16.24 12.65
C SER A 158 -0.70 -15.27 13.09
N MET A 159 -1.18 -14.41 12.19
CA MET A 159 -2.28 -13.48 12.47
C MET A 159 -3.67 -14.02 12.13
N VAL A 160 -3.75 -15.17 11.46
CA VAL A 160 -5.02 -15.76 11.01
C VAL A 160 -5.11 -17.20 11.52
N PRO A 161 -5.52 -17.42 12.79
CA PRO A 161 -5.68 -18.76 13.34
C PRO A 161 -6.64 -19.61 12.49
N GLY A 162 -6.23 -20.84 12.19
CA GLY A 162 -7.01 -21.77 11.37
C GLY A 162 -6.79 -21.64 9.85
N ASP A 163 -6.07 -20.60 9.40
CA ASP A 163 -5.66 -20.37 8.01
C ASP A 163 -6.79 -20.48 6.98
N ASP A 164 -7.69 -19.49 6.96
CA ASP A 164 -8.81 -19.44 6.00
C ASP A 164 -8.29 -19.30 4.54
N PRO A 165 -8.44 -20.35 3.70
CA PRO A 165 -7.91 -20.32 2.33
C PRO A 165 -8.58 -19.26 1.43
N ALA A 166 -9.85 -18.92 1.70
CA ALA A 166 -10.56 -17.92 0.93
C ALA A 166 -10.04 -16.51 1.27
N LEU A 167 -9.81 -16.23 2.56
CA LEU A 167 -9.20 -14.98 3.01
C LEU A 167 -7.76 -14.85 2.53
N ARG A 168 -6.96 -15.93 2.59
CA ARG A 168 -5.60 -15.98 2.04
C ARG A 168 -5.60 -15.62 0.56
N ALA A 169 -6.39 -16.32 -0.25
CA ALA A 169 -6.46 -16.07 -1.68
C ALA A 169 -6.95 -14.65 -2.00
N ALA A 170 -7.89 -14.10 -1.23
CA ALA A 170 -8.34 -12.72 -1.39
C ALA A 170 -7.25 -11.70 -1.02
N THR A 171 -6.49 -11.98 0.05
CA THR A 171 -5.37 -11.14 0.50
C THR A 171 -4.24 -11.14 -0.51
N GLU A 172 -3.84 -12.30 -1.02
CA GLU A 172 -2.78 -12.44 -2.03
C GLU A 172 -3.15 -11.70 -3.32
N ARG A 173 -4.39 -11.86 -3.81
CA ARG A 173 -4.89 -11.08 -4.96
C ARG A 173 -4.81 -9.57 -4.73
N TYR A 174 -5.25 -9.09 -3.57
CA TYR A 174 -5.19 -7.68 -3.23
C TYR A 174 -3.74 -7.18 -3.09
N ALA A 175 -2.86 -8.00 -2.48
CA ALA A 175 -1.45 -7.70 -2.31
C ALA A 175 -0.71 -7.57 -3.64
N GLU A 176 -1.01 -8.42 -4.62
CA GLU A 176 -0.47 -8.34 -5.98
C GLU A 176 -0.88 -7.03 -6.68
N ALA A 177 -2.14 -6.58 -6.49
CA ALA A 177 -2.59 -5.29 -7.00
C ALA A 177 -1.87 -4.11 -6.33
N VAL A 178 -1.65 -4.19 -5.02
CA VAL A 178 -0.84 -3.23 -4.26
C VAL A 178 0.60 -3.19 -4.80
N ASP A 179 1.23 -4.34 -5.04
CA ASP A 179 2.60 -4.43 -5.56
C ASP A 179 2.70 -3.83 -6.96
N ALA A 180 1.79 -4.19 -7.86
CA ALA A 180 1.75 -3.64 -9.20
C ALA A 180 1.61 -2.10 -9.16
N TYR A 181 0.70 -1.59 -8.33
CA TYR A 181 0.51 -0.16 -8.15
C TYR A 181 1.75 0.55 -7.60
N LEU A 182 2.29 0.09 -6.46
CA LEU A 182 3.46 0.71 -5.83
C LEU A 182 4.69 0.67 -6.74
N ARG A 183 4.89 -0.42 -7.48
CA ARG A 183 5.97 -0.50 -8.48
C ARG A 183 5.74 0.46 -9.64
N GLY A 184 4.49 0.72 -10.05
CA GLY A 184 4.16 1.78 -10.99
C GLY A 184 4.48 3.17 -10.44
N GLU A 185 4.12 3.45 -9.19
CA GLU A 185 4.46 4.71 -8.51
C GLU A 185 5.98 4.91 -8.42
N LEU A 186 6.74 3.88 -8.06
CA LEU A 186 8.20 3.91 -8.01
C LEU A 186 8.84 4.24 -9.37
N LEU A 187 8.27 3.75 -10.49
CA LEU A 187 8.77 4.05 -11.84
C LEU A 187 8.67 5.55 -12.18
N GLY A 188 7.66 6.24 -11.65
CA GLY A 188 7.43 7.66 -11.94
C GLY A 188 7.86 8.61 -10.82
N HIS A 189 8.51 8.10 -9.77
CA HIS A 189 8.89 8.88 -8.60
C HIS A 189 9.83 10.04 -8.94
N ALA A 190 10.82 9.78 -9.80
CA ALA A 190 11.79 10.78 -10.24
C ALA A 190 11.22 11.80 -11.23
N ASP A 191 10.08 11.50 -11.87
CA ASP A 191 9.50 12.35 -12.90
C ASP A 191 8.79 13.59 -12.30
N GLY A 192 8.47 13.55 -11.01
CA GLY A 192 7.73 14.61 -10.31
C GLY A 192 6.21 14.56 -10.56
N PRO A 193 5.44 15.33 -9.78
CA PRO A 193 3.97 15.19 -9.71
C PRO A 193 3.23 15.64 -10.98
N THR A 194 3.87 16.49 -11.80
CA THR A 194 3.28 17.05 -13.04
C THR A 194 3.69 16.29 -14.28
N ALA A 195 4.57 15.29 -14.18
CA ALA A 195 5.04 14.58 -15.36
C ALA A 195 3.95 13.71 -15.99
N PRO A 196 3.97 13.57 -17.32
CA PRO A 196 3.15 12.61 -18.04
C PRO A 196 3.28 11.20 -17.46
N VAL A 197 2.17 10.48 -17.35
CA VAL A 197 2.22 9.06 -16.98
C VAL A 197 2.87 8.28 -18.12
N SER A 198 4.05 7.69 -17.85
CA SER A 198 4.75 6.85 -18.81
C SER A 198 3.91 5.60 -19.18
N ALA A 199 4.16 5.02 -20.36
CA ALA A 199 3.46 3.80 -20.77
C ALA A 199 3.69 2.65 -19.77
N ALA A 200 4.93 2.51 -19.26
CA ALA A 200 5.26 1.50 -18.27
C ALA A 200 4.50 1.69 -16.94
N ARG A 201 4.36 2.94 -16.47
CA ARG A 201 3.57 3.25 -15.27
C ARG A 201 2.08 2.98 -15.49
N LEU A 202 1.56 3.32 -16.67
CA LEU A 202 0.17 3.02 -17.02
C LEU A 202 -0.12 1.51 -17.04
N GLU A 203 0.76 0.70 -17.63
CA GLU A 203 0.62 -0.75 -17.63
C GLU A 203 0.61 -1.35 -16.22
N ARG A 204 1.38 -0.78 -15.28
CA ARG A 204 1.36 -1.19 -13.88
C ARG A 204 0.02 -0.89 -13.20
N TYR A 205 -0.58 0.26 -13.48
CA TYR A 205 -1.91 0.60 -12.97
C TYR A 205 -3.01 -0.30 -13.56
N LEU A 206 -2.91 -0.63 -14.85
CA LEU A 206 -3.83 -1.55 -15.51
C LEU A 206 -3.70 -2.96 -14.93
N ALA A 207 -2.48 -3.46 -14.74
CA ALA A 207 -2.24 -4.76 -14.09
C ALA A 207 -2.83 -4.82 -12.68
N ALA A 208 -2.68 -3.75 -11.90
CA ALA A 208 -3.28 -3.65 -10.56
C ALA A 208 -4.83 -3.70 -10.63
N TYR A 209 -5.44 -2.95 -11.55
CA TYR A 209 -6.89 -2.93 -11.74
C TYR A 209 -7.43 -4.27 -12.25
N GLU A 210 -6.73 -4.91 -13.18
CA GLU A 210 -7.10 -6.22 -13.72
C GLU A 210 -7.07 -7.30 -12.65
N ARG A 211 -6.10 -7.21 -11.74
CA ARG A 211 -6.00 -8.14 -10.62
C ARG A 211 -7.10 -7.92 -9.59
N GLU A 212 -7.29 -6.68 -9.15
CA GLU A 212 -8.28 -6.30 -8.14
C GLU A 212 -8.97 -4.97 -8.52
N PRO A 213 -10.09 -5.01 -9.25
CA PRO A 213 -10.81 -3.80 -9.67
C PRO A 213 -11.37 -3.00 -8.49
N GLY A 214 -11.56 -3.65 -7.34
CA GLY A 214 -11.96 -3.03 -6.10
C GLY A 214 -10.89 -2.12 -5.50
N PHE A 215 -9.63 -2.24 -5.93
CA PHE A 215 -8.49 -1.52 -5.37
C PHE A 215 -8.54 -0.01 -5.72
N PRO A 216 -8.87 0.88 -4.77
CA PRO A 216 -9.15 2.28 -5.09
C PRO A 216 -7.97 3.08 -5.68
N PRO A 217 -6.72 2.93 -5.20
CA PRO A 217 -5.57 3.68 -5.74
C PRO A 217 -5.33 3.46 -7.23
N ALA A 218 -5.32 2.21 -7.70
CA ALA A 218 -5.11 1.90 -9.12
C ALA A 218 -6.24 2.47 -9.99
N ARG A 219 -7.50 2.28 -9.58
CA ARG A 219 -8.66 2.87 -10.28
C ARG A 219 -8.55 4.40 -10.35
N GLY A 220 -8.22 5.06 -9.24
CA GLY A 220 -8.03 6.50 -9.19
C GLY A 220 -6.89 6.98 -10.09
N ALA A 221 -5.78 6.24 -10.13
CA ALA A 221 -4.64 6.54 -11.00
C ALA A 221 -5.00 6.42 -12.48
N LEU A 222 -5.78 5.40 -12.88
CA LEU A 222 -6.27 5.23 -14.25
C LEU A 222 -7.20 6.37 -14.69
N PHE A 223 -8.14 6.79 -13.84
CA PHE A 223 -8.99 7.94 -14.16
C PHE A 223 -8.18 9.24 -14.30
N ARG A 224 -7.19 9.47 -13.41
CA ARG A 224 -6.29 10.62 -13.54
C ARG A 224 -5.46 10.55 -14.82
N ALA A 225 -4.92 9.38 -15.15
CA ALA A 225 -4.15 9.16 -16.37
C ALA A 225 -5.00 9.42 -17.62
N ALA A 226 -6.24 8.90 -17.68
CA ALA A 226 -7.17 9.14 -18.78
C ALA A 226 -7.53 10.63 -18.93
N LYS A 227 -7.69 11.36 -17.82
CA LYS A 227 -7.95 12.80 -17.85
C LYS A 227 -6.75 13.61 -18.37
N ASN A 228 -5.54 13.26 -17.92
CA ASN A 228 -4.32 13.96 -18.27
C ASN A 228 -3.77 13.57 -19.66
N HIS A 229 -4.19 12.42 -20.18
CA HIS A 229 -3.79 11.87 -21.49
C HIS A 229 -5.02 11.51 -22.34
N PRO A 230 -5.75 12.51 -22.89
CA PRO A 230 -6.95 12.28 -23.70
C PRO A 230 -6.74 11.41 -24.94
N GLU A 231 -5.50 11.26 -25.41
CA GLU A 231 -5.11 10.37 -26.50
C GLU A 231 -5.07 8.89 -26.09
N ARG A 232 -4.91 8.59 -24.80
CA ARG A 232 -4.89 7.22 -24.25
C ARG A 232 -6.18 6.83 -23.52
N ALA A 233 -7.03 7.80 -23.20
CA ALA A 233 -8.23 7.61 -22.40
C ALA A 233 -9.16 6.50 -22.89
N ALA A 234 -9.45 6.44 -24.20
CA ALA A 234 -10.28 5.39 -24.77
C ALA A 234 -9.71 3.99 -24.53
N ALA A 235 -8.40 3.79 -24.77
CA ALA A 235 -7.75 2.50 -24.54
C ALA A 235 -7.75 2.10 -23.04
N ILE A 236 -7.58 3.08 -22.14
CA ILE A 236 -7.67 2.85 -20.69
C ILE A 236 -9.07 2.39 -20.31
N TYR A 237 -10.12 3.10 -20.76
CA TYR A 237 -11.50 2.77 -20.41
C TYR A 237 -11.96 1.45 -21.01
N GLU A 238 -11.53 1.11 -22.24
CA GLU A 238 -11.84 -0.21 -22.83
C GLU A 238 -11.24 -1.34 -21.99
N ARG A 239 -9.96 -1.27 -21.61
CA ARG A 239 -9.36 -2.29 -20.72
C ARG A 239 -10.04 -2.37 -19.36
N MET A 240 -10.44 -1.24 -18.80
CA MET A 240 -11.23 -1.23 -17.56
C MET A 240 -12.59 -1.94 -17.75
N LEU A 241 -13.27 -1.72 -18.88
CA LEU A 241 -14.55 -2.37 -19.20
C LEU A 241 -14.41 -3.83 -19.64
N GLU A 242 -13.25 -4.26 -20.13
CA GLU A 242 -12.97 -5.69 -20.34
C GLU A 242 -12.98 -6.43 -19.01
N ARG A 243 -12.34 -5.85 -17.99
CA ARG A 243 -12.29 -6.45 -16.66
C ARG A 243 -13.59 -6.29 -15.86
N THR A 244 -14.23 -5.14 -15.99
CA THR A 244 -15.48 -4.78 -15.28
C THR A 244 -16.53 -4.29 -16.27
N PRO A 245 -17.18 -5.21 -17.01
CA PRO A 245 -18.09 -4.85 -18.11
C PRO A 245 -19.30 -4.02 -17.74
N ASP A 246 -19.66 -4.01 -16.46
CA ASP A 246 -20.87 -3.39 -15.93
C ASP A 246 -20.56 -2.22 -14.97
N GLU A 247 -19.30 -1.74 -14.89
CA GLU A 247 -18.90 -0.66 -13.98
C GLU A 247 -19.44 0.71 -14.43
N PRO A 248 -20.45 1.29 -13.74
CA PRO A 248 -21.13 2.49 -14.23
C PRO A 248 -20.23 3.74 -14.21
N ARG A 249 -19.24 3.78 -13.31
CA ARG A 249 -18.30 4.92 -13.21
C ARG A 249 -17.42 5.01 -14.46
N VAL A 250 -16.99 3.87 -14.99
CA VAL A 250 -16.16 3.82 -16.20
C VAL A 250 -16.99 4.25 -17.42
N TYR A 251 -18.21 3.75 -17.59
CA TYR A 251 -19.11 4.21 -18.65
C TYR A 251 -19.36 5.71 -18.60
N ARG A 252 -19.61 6.28 -17.42
CA ARG A 252 -19.85 7.72 -17.26
C ARG A 252 -18.63 8.54 -17.69
N ALA A 253 -17.43 8.17 -17.22
CA ALA A 253 -16.20 8.87 -17.55
C ALA A 253 -15.84 8.73 -19.03
N TYR A 254 -16.06 7.56 -19.62
CA TYR A 254 -15.78 7.30 -21.02
C TYR A 254 -16.75 8.05 -21.94
N ALA A 255 -18.05 8.04 -21.63
CA ALA A 255 -19.04 8.83 -22.37
C ALA A 255 -18.73 10.34 -22.31
N GLU A 256 -18.31 10.84 -21.15
CA GLU A 256 -17.90 12.23 -20.98
C GLU A 256 -16.67 12.56 -21.84
N HIS A 257 -15.67 11.68 -21.83
CA HIS A 257 -14.50 11.82 -22.69
C HIS A 257 -14.85 11.86 -24.19
N LEU A 258 -15.72 10.96 -24.66
CA LEU A 258 -16.15 10.91 -26.06
C LEU A 258 -16.91 12.17 -26.48
N ARG A 259 -17.77 12.70 -25.61
CA ARG A 259 -18.45 14.00 -25.84
C ARG A 259 -17.46 15.14 -25.97
N GLN A 260 -16.48 15.22 -25.07
CA GLN A 260 -15.45 16.27 -25.11
C GLN A 260 -14.60 16.20 -26.39
N ARG A 261 -14.42 15.01 -26.97
CA ARG A 261 -13.73 14.80 -28.26
C ARG A 261 -14.63 14.98 -29.49
N GLY A 262 -15.94 15.09 -29.31
CA GLY A 262 -16.91 15.11 -30.41
C GLY A 262 -17.10 13.77 -31.13
N ASP A 263 -16.66 12.65 -30.54
CA ASP A 263 -16.82 11.30 -31.12
C ASP A 263 -18.23 10.76 -30.88
N THR A 264 -19.17 11.26 -31.67
CA THR A 264 -20.59 10.85 -31.61
C THR A 264 -20.77 9.36 -31.94
N PRO A 265 -20.14 8.81 -33.01
CA PRO A 265 -20.26 7.37 -33.30
C PRO A 265 -19.72 6.48 -32.17
N GLY A 266 -18.61 6.87 -31.53
CA GLY A 266 -18.08 6.17 -30.35
C GLY A 266 -19.04 6.22 -29.17
N LEU A 267 -19.63 7.40 -28.91
CA LEU A 267 -20.59 7.58 -27.83
C LEU A 267 -21.83 6.71 -28.03
N ASP A 268 -22.38 6.66 -29.24
CA ASP A 268 -23.57 5.86 -29.55
C ASP A 268 -23.30 4.37 -29.32
N ARG A 269 -22.17 3.85 -29.82
CA ARG A 269 -21.75 2.46 -29.57
C ARG A 269 -21.60 2.15 -28.08
N LEU A 270 -21.01 3.06 -27.31
CA LEU A 270 -20.83 2.90 -25.87
C LEU A 270 -22.18 2.85 -25.13
N LEU A 271 -23.12 3.71 -25.51
CA LEU A 271 -24.47 3.77 -24.91
C LEU A 271 -25.30 2.54 -25.28
N GLU A 272 -25.21 2.04 -26.51
CA GLU A 272 -25.84 0.79 -26.93
C GLU A 272 -25.30 -0.40 -26.12
N ARG A 273 -23.97 -0.50 -25.97
CA ARG A 273 -23.33 -1.52 -25.12
C ARG A 273 -23.84 -1.46 -23.68
N ALA A 274 -23.95 -0.26 -23.11
CA ALA A 274 -24.47 -0.06 -21.75
C ALA A 274 -25.95 -0.47 -21.61
N ARG A 275 -26.79 -0.16 -22.61
CA ARG A 275 -28.21 -0.55 -22.64
C ARG A 275 -28.37 -2.07 -22.72
N ALA A 276 -27.70 -2.72 -23.67
CA ALA A 276 -27.76 -4.17 -23.85
C ALA A 276 -27.37 -4.93 -22.57
N ARG A 277 -26.39 -4.40 -21.81
CA ARG A 277 -25.98 -4.98 -20.52
C ARG A 277 -27.01 -4.80 -19.42
N ARG A 278 -27.62 -3.62 -19.31
CA ARG A 278 -28.69 -3.37 -18.33
C ARG A 278 -29.87 -4.30 -18.56
N ASP A 279 -30.26 -4.48 -19.81
CA ASP A 279 -31.39 -5.33 -20.18
C ASP A 279 -31.09 -6.81 -19.89
N ALA A 280 -29.84 -7.26 -20.12
CA ALA A 280 -29.39 -8.60 -19.74
C ALA A 280 -29.33 -8.84 -18.21
N ALA A 281 -29.06 -7.81 -17.40
CA ALA A 281 -29.02 -7.92 -15.94
C ALA A 281 -30.39 -7.92 -15.26
N THR A 282 -31.46 -7.63 -16.01
CA THR A 282 -32.85 -7.56 -15.50
C THR A 282 -33.66 -8.85 -15.79
N LEU A 283 -33.05 -9.79 -16.52
CA LEU A 283 -33.58 -11.14 -16.82
C LEU A 283 -33.02 -12.17 -15.85
#